data_AF-A0A7S3NRL7-F1
#
_entry.id   AF-A0A7S3NRL7-F1
#
_cell.length_a   1.000
_cell.length_b   1.000
_cell.length_c   1.000
_cell.angle_alpha   90.00
_cell.angle_beta   90.00
_cell.angle_gamma   90.00
#
_symmetry.space_group_name_H-M   'P 1'
#
loop_
_entity.id
_entity.type
_entity.pdbx_description
1 polymer ?
#
loop_
_entity_poly.entity_id
_entity_poly.type
_entity_poly.pdbx_seq_one_letter_code
_entity_poly.pdbx_strand_id
1 'polypeptide(L)'
;MVLLNSDDPQGICYVETKNLDGETNMKHKMANKKILEIIKEGEDLKNFVADISCQAPNEFLYKFEGKLNFNPPNSEFDSTGKSLNKDSVPLDANQILLRGSSLRNTEYVYGVVVYTGHESKIMKNSPDSRYKTSKIEQLTNRFIVYTFIFQVVICLFASIYSTIWAKTYRDSTEQYLAWSLDTGVIANNVVVNFLVTFASWLLIFC
;
A
#
# COMPACT_ATOMS: atom_id res chain seq x y z
N MET A 1 -0.32 -21.51 2.22
CA MET A 1 0.51 -22.71 2.47
C MET A 1 -0.33 -23.94 2.16
N VAL A 2 0.24 -24.96 1.54
CA VAL A 2 -0.41 -26.26 1.35
C VAL A 2 -0.18 -27.11 2.59
N LEU A 3 -1.25 -27.69 3.13
CA LEU A 3 -1.25 -28.60 4.28
C LEU A 3 -0.77 -29.99 3.83
N LEU A 4 0.32 -30.46 4.43
CA LEU A 4 0.86 -31.80 4.22
C LEU A 4 0.41 -32.77 5.32
N ASN A 5 0.51 -32.33 6.57
CA ASN A 5 0.06 -33.09 7.75
C ASN A 5 -0.24 -32.12 8.91
N SER A 6 -0.96 -32.57 9.92
CA SER A 6 -1.35 -31.87 11.14
C SER A 6 -1.08 -32.74 12.37
N ASP A 7 -1.26 -32.17 13.56
CA ASP A 7 -1.29 -32.92 14.82
C ASP A 7 -2.35 -34.04 14.87
N ASP A 8 -3.49 -33.86 14.19
CA ASP A 8 -4.52 -34.92 14.11
C ASP A 8 -4.09 -36.08 13.18
N PRO A 9 -4.22 -37.36 13.60
CA PRO A 9 -3.87 -38.53 12.79
C PRO A 9 -4.64 -38.68 11.48
N GLN A 10 -5.78 -37.99 11.32
CA GLN A 10 -6.57 -37.93 10.09
C GLN A 10 -6.13 -36.79 9.17
N GLY A 11 -5.12 -36.01 9.55
CA GLY A 11 -4.63 -34.87 8.78
C GLY A 11 -5.58 -33.67 8.80
N ILE A 12 -6.44 -33.57 9.83
CA ILE A 12 -7.44 -32.50 9.97
C ILE A 12 -6.86 -31.37 10.83
N CYS A 13 -7.04 -30.13 10.40
CA CYS A 13 -6.77 -28.96 11.22
C CYS A 13 -7.93 -27.96 11.17
N TYR A 14 -8.05 -27.15 12.23
CA TYR A 14 -9.10 -26.13 12.31
C TYR A 14 -8.51 -24.74 12.17
N VAL A 15 -9.12 -23.94 11.30
CA VAL A 15 -8.72 -22.56 11.05
C VAL A 15 -9.86 -21.59 11.27
N GLU A 16 -9.57 -20.51 11.98
CA GLU A 16 -10.45 -19.36 12.14
C GLU A 16 -10.12 -18.33 11.04
N THR A 17 -11.14 -17.89 10.30
CA THR A 17 -10.99 -16.94 9.17
C THR A 17 -11.46 -15.53 9.49
N LYS A 18 -11.69 -15.20 10.77
CA LYS A 18 -12.14 -13.88 11.24
C LYS A 18 -11.41 -12.69 10.63
N ASN A 19 -10.11 -12.81 10.33
CA ASN A 19 -9.31 -11.74 9.72
C ASN A 19 -9.44 -11.62 8.19
N LEU A 20 -10.04 -12.60 7.51
CA LEU A 20 -10.22 -12.62 6.05
C LEU A 20 -11.65 -12.28 5.64
N ASP A 21 -12.62 -12.98 6.21
CA ASP A 21 -14.04 -12.92 5.84
C ASP A 21 -14.94 -12.42 6.98
N GLY A 22 -14.40 -12.23 8.19
CA GLY A 22 -15.17 -11.85 9.38
C GLY A 22 -15.98 -13.00 10.00
N GLU A 23 -15.86 -14.22 9.48
CA GLU A 23 -16.56 -15.38 10.03
C GLU A 23 -15.89 -15.84 11.34
N THR A 24 -16.71 -16.07 12.38
CA THR A 24 -16.25 -16.57 13.69
C THR A 24 -16.22 -18.09 13.77
N ASN A 25 -16.78 -18.77 12.78
CA ASN A 25 -16.82 -20.23 12.76
C ASN A 25 -15.47 -20.80 12.35
N MET A 26 -15.05 -21.85 13.03
CA MET A 26 -13.88 -22.60 12.63
C MET A 26 -14.21 -23.42 11.38
N LYS A 27 -13.37 -23.28 10.35
CA LYS A 27 -13.41 -24.10 9.14
C LYS A 27 -12.40 -25.23 9.31
N HIS A 28 -12.77 -26.46 8.99
CA HIS A 28 -11.83 -27.57 8.95
C HIS A 28 -11.11 -27.60 7.60
N LYS A 29 -9.83 -27.98 7.63
CA LYS A 29 -8.97 -28.21 6.48
C LYS A 29 -8.36 -29.59 6.63
N MET A 30 -8.13 -30.27 5.52
CA MET A 30 -7.71 -31.67 5.53
C MET A 30 -6.55 -31.89 4.56
N ALA A 31 -5.52 -32.56 5.04
CA ALA A 31 -4.41 -33.03 4.21
C ALA A 31 -4.90 -34.11 3.23
N ASN A 32 -4.16 -34.34 2.15
CA ASN A 32 -4.50 -35.47 1.28
C ASN A 32 -4.13 -36.79 1.96
N LYS A 33 -5.04 -37.77 1.90
CA LYS A 33 -4.82 -39.11 2.48
C LYS A 33 -3.53 -39.78 1.97
N LYS A 34 -3.22 -39.65 0.68
CA LYS A 34 -1.98 -40.22 0.10
C LYS A 34 -0.72 -39.57 0.67
N ILE A 35 -0.76 -38.29 1.00
CA ILE A 35 0.37 -37.55 1.58
C ILE A 35 0.54 -37.95 3.05
N LEU A 36 -0.58 -38.09 3.76
CA LEU A 36 -0.62 -38.49 5.17
C LEU A 36 -0.02 -39.88 5.42
N GLU A 37 -0.16 -40.80 4.47
CA GLU A 37 0.47 -42.13 4.54
C GLU A 37 2.01 -42.06 4.47
N ILE A 38 2.54 -41.03 3.81
CA ILE A 38 3.99 -40.85 3.55
C ILE A 38 4.64 -40.00 4.63
N ILE A 39 3.97 -38.93 5.08
CA ILE A 39 4.49 -37.96 6.04
C ILE A 39 3.70 -38.13 7.33
N LYS A 40 4.23 -38.88 8.29
CA LYS A 40 3.61 -39.06 9.61
C LYS A 40 4.29 -38.18 10.66
N GLU A 41 5.61 -38.15 10.62
CA GLU A 41 6.43 -37.41 11.57
C GLU A 41 7.28 -36.34 10.87
N GLY A 42 7.80 -35.39 11.66
CA GLY A 42 8.66 -34.33 11.15
C GLY A 42 9.95 -34.84 10.51
N GLU A 43 10.40 -36.05 10.85
CA GLU A 43 11.60 -36.66 10.25
C GLU A 43 11.38 -37.10 8.80
N ASP A 44 10.16 -37.53 8.45
CA ASP A 44 9.79 -37.95 7.10
C ASP A 44 9.92 -36.80 6.09
N LEU A 45 9.74 -35.55 6.54
CA LEU A 45 9.91 -34.37 5.70
C LEU A 45 11.34 -34.22 5.15
N LYS A 46 12.36 -34.76 5.83
CA LYS A 46 13.76 -34.63 5.37
C LYS A 46 14.02 -35.38 4.07
N ASN A 47 13.35 -36.52 3.89
CA ASN A 47 13.51 -37.38 2.72
C ASN A 47 12.41 -37.18 1.67
N PHE A 48 11.42 -36.32 1.98
CA PHE A 48 10.29 -36.07 1.10
C PHE A 48 10.66 -35.10 -0.03
N VAL A 49 10.67 -35.62 -1.26
CA VAL A 49 10.91 -34.82 -2.48
C VAL A 49 9.61 -34.74 -3.29
N ALA A 50 9.11 -33.52 -3.47
CA ALA A 50 7.88 -33.26 -4.22
C ALA A 50 7.94 -31.94 -4.99
N ASP A 51 7.27 -31.92 -6.13
CA ASP A 51 7.05 -30.75 -6.97
C ASP A 51 5.58 -30.32 -6.86
N ILE A 52 5.33 -29.06 -6.49
CA ILE A 52 3.97 -28.50 -6.45
C ILE A 52 3.77 -27.59 -7.66
N SER A 53 2.74 -27.88 -8.45
CA SER A 53 2.28 -27.03 -9.56
C SER A 53 0.90 -26.49 -9.21
N CYS A 54 0.71 -25.18 -9.23
CA CYS A 54 -0.59 -24.58 -8.94
C CYS A 54 -0.94 -23.47 -9.93
N GLN A 55 -2.20 -23.07 -9.93
CA GLN A 55 -2.66 -21.90 -10.69
C GLN A 55 -1.88 -20.62 -10.29
N ALA A 56 -1.91 -19.61 -11.16
CA ALA A 56 -1.34 -18.30 -10.84
C ALA A 56 -2.05 -17.62 -9.64
N PRO A 57 -1.35 -16.75 -8.88
CA PRO A 57 -1.94 -16.00 -7.79
C PRO A 57 -3.19 -15.21 -8.22
N ASN A 58 -4.31 -15.43 -7.52
CA ASN A 58 -5.59 -14.77 -7.80
C ASN A 58 -6.27 -14.28 -6.51
N GLU A 59 -7.29 -13.45 -6.65
CA GLU A 59 -8.03 -12.82 -5.53
C GLU A 59 -9.11 -13.71 -4.90
N PHE A 60 -9.45 -14.84 -5.54
CA PHE A 60 -10.50 -15.74 -5.08
C PHE A 60 -10.05 -16.54 -3.86
N LEU A 61 -10.47 -16.12 -2.66
CA LEU A 61 -10.06 -16.73 -1.39
C LEU A 61 -10.35 -18.24 -1.30
N TYR A 62 -11.52 -18.67 -1.80
CA TYR A 62 -12.00 -20.05 -1.68
C TYR A 62 -11.72 -20.93 -2.88
N LYS A 63 -11.04 -20.42 -3.91
CA LYS A 63 -10.70 -21.20 -5.10
C LYS A 63 -9.21 -21.49 -5.12
N PHE A 64 -8.84 -22.76 -5.05
CA PHE A 64 -7.45 -23.16 -5.23
C PHE A 64 -7.39 -24.42 -6.07
N GLU A 65 -6.62 -24.39 -7.13
CA GLU A 65 -6.38 -25.55 -8.00
C GLU A 65 -4.87 -25.75 -8.09
N GLY A 66 -4.44 -26.94 -7.72
CA GLY A 66 -3.05 -27.36 -7.82
C GLY A 66 -2.89 -28.86 -7.90
N LYS A 67 -1.66 -29.28 -8.10
CA LYS A 67 -1.23 -30.66 -8.23
C LYS A 67 0.10 -30.82 -7.52
N LEU A 68 0.16 -31.78 -6.61
CA LEU A 68 1.39 -32.18 -5.95
C LEU A 68 1.87 -33.46 -6.62
N ASN A 69 3.06 -33.39 -7.22
CA ASN A 69 3.74 -34.55 -7.79
C ASN A 69 4.83 -34.97 -6.81
N PHE A 70 4.84 -36.23 -6.41
CA PHE A 70 5.85 -36.74 -5.48
C PHE A 70 6.38 -38.08 -5.98
N ASN A 71 7.59 -38.40 -5.55
CA ASN A 71 8.18 -39.70 -5.83
C ASN A 71 7.74 -40.66 -4.73
N PRO A 72 7.00 -41.74 -5.05
CA PRO A 72 6.68 -42.75 -4.06
C PRO A 72 7.97 -43.42 -3.56
N PRO A 73 8.00 -43.89 -2.31
CA PRO A 73 9.19 -44.47 -1.69
C PRO A 73 9.76 -45.69 -2.43
N ASN A 74 8.96 -46.36 -3.26
CA ASN A 74 9.38 -47.50 -4.09
C ASN A 74 9.63 -47.14 -5.56
N SER A 75 9.81 -45.85 -5.88
CA SER A 75 10.04 -45.46 -7.27
C SER A 75 11.43 -45.85 -7.75
N GLU A 76 11.47 -46.55 -8.89
CA GLU A 76 12.71 -46.80 -9.61
C GLU A 76 13.27 -45.48 -10.14
N PHE A 77 14.54 -45.23 -9.85
CA PHE A 77 15.28 -44.10 -10.41
C PHE A 77 16.01 -44.56 -11.67
N ASP A 78 15.86 -43.80 -12.75
CA ASP A 78 16.66 -43.99 -13.95
C ASP A 78 18.15 -43.75 -13.64
N SER A 79 19.03 -44.27 -14.48
CA SER A 79 20.49 -44.08 -14.50
C SER A 79 20.96 -42.61 -14.39
N THR A 80 20.08 -41.64 -14.67
CA THR A 80 20.30 -40.19 -14.52
C THR A 80 19.77 -39.60 -13.20
N GLY A 81 19.27 -40.43 -12.27
CA GLY A 81 18.73 -40.00 -10.98
C GLY A 81 17.31 -39.41 -11.03
N LYS A 82 16.57 -39.62 -12.13
CA LYS A 82 15.16 -39.21 -12.25
C LYS A 82 14.22 -40.38 -11.90
N SER A 83 13.29 -40.15 -10.98
CA SER A 83 12.23 -41.10 -10.65
C SER A 83 11.32 -41.34 -11.87
N LEU A 84 11.15 -42.62 -12.24
CA LEU A 84 10.38 -43.06 -13.41
C LEU A 84 8.86 -43.08 -13.16
N ASN A 85 8.44 -43.19 -11.89
CA ASN A 85 7.03 -43.16 -11.48
C ASN A 85 6.79 -41.98 -10.55
N LYS A 86 6.22 -40.89 -11.09
CA LYS A 86 5.71 -39.77 -10.27
C LYS A 86 4.24 -40.00 -9.98
N ASP A 87 3.93 -40.19 -8.70
CA ASP A 87 2.55 -40.16 -8.25
C ASP A 87 2.08 -38.71 -8.16
N SER A 88 0.79 -38.49 -8.40
CA SER A 88 0.22 -37.15 -8.33
C SER A 88 -1.11 -37.09 -7.62
N VAL A 89 -1.27 -36.00 -6.88
CA VAL A 89 -2.42 -35.73 -6.03
C VAL A 89 -2.97 -34.34 -6.35
N PRO A 90 -4.29 -34.21 -6.62
CA PRO A 90 -4.91 -32.91 -6.76
C PRO A 90 -4.94 -32.18 -5.41
N LEU A 91 -4.72 -30.88 -5.47
CA LEU A 91 -4.84 -29.95 -4.36
C LEU A 91 -5.99 -28.98 -4.64
N ASP A 92 -6.91 -28.89 -3.68
CA ASP A 92 -8.09 -28.04 -3.71
C ASP A 92 -8.04 -27.03 -2.53
N ALA A 93 -9.04 -26.17 -2.42
CA ALA A 93 -9.19 -25.18 -1.36
C ALA A 93 -9.23 -25.78 0.05
N ASN A 94 -9.54 -27.07 0.20
CA ASN A 94 -9.53 -27.77 1.48
C ASN A 94 -8.12 -28.08 2.01
N GLN A 95 -7.11 -28.08 1.12
CA GLN A 95 -5.72 -28.36 1.47
C GLN A 95 -4.87 -27.09 1.56
N ILE A 96 -5.44 -25.89 1.35
CA ILE A 96 -4.71 -24.63 1.48
C ILE A 96 -5.08 -23.88 2.77
N LEU A 97 -4.04 -23.44 3.47
CA LEU A 97 -4.11 -22.52 4.60
C LEU A 97 -3.76 -21.12 4.11
N LEU A 98 -4.67 -20.17 4.33
CA LEU A 98 -4.54 -18.80 3.85
C LEU A 98 -3.76 -17.94 4.84
N ARG A 99 -3.06 -16.93 4.32
CA ARG A 99 -2.43 -15.90 5.14
C ARG A 99 -3.54 -15.10 5.85
N GLY A 100 -3.41 -14.94 7.17
CA GLY A 100 -4.39 -14.26 8.02
C GLY A 100 -5.33 -15.21 8.77
N SER A 101 -5.38 -16.49 8.39
CA SER A 101 -6.12 -17.50 9.14
C SER A 101 -5.37 -17.85 10.42
N SER A 102 -6.09 -18.01 11.53
CA SER A 102 -5.50 -18.46 12.80
C SER A 102 -5.75 -19.95 12.96
N LEU A 103 -4.69 -20.71 13.22
CA LEU A 103 -4.82 -22.11 13.63
C LEU A 103 -5.47 -22.14 15.03
N ARG A 104 -6.45 -23.02 15.22
CA ARG A 104 -7.17 -23.24 16.49
C ARG A 104 -7.37 -24.73 16.66
N ASN A 105 -7.40 -25.21 17.90
CA ASN A 105 -7.69 -26.63 18.19
C ASN A 105 -6.80 -27.62 17.40
N THR A 106 -5.56 -27.22 17.11
CA THR A 106 -4.53 -28.01 16.44
C THR A 106 -3.20 -27.42 16.89
N GLU A 107 -2.31 -28.24 17.46
CA GLU A 107 -1.07 -27.75 18.06
C GLU A 107 -0.04 -27.33 16.99
N TYR A 108 0.15 -28.18 15.98
CA TYR A 108 1.08 -27.93 14.89
C TYR A 108 0.54 -28.43 13.54
N VAL A 109 1.11 -27.89 12.47
CA VAL A 109 0.86 -28.35 11.10
C VAL A 109 2.16 -28.35 10.31
N TYR A 110 2.33 -29.34 9.45
CA TYR A 110 3.39 -29.40 8.44
C TYR A 110 2.81 -28.93 7.10
N GLY A 111 3.50 -28.00 6.45
CA GLY A 111 3.03 -27.46 5.19
C GLY A 111 4.10 -26.75 4.37
N VAL A 112 3.81 -26.56 3.09
CA VAL A 112 4.72 -25.92 2.13
C VAL A 112 4.15 -24.59 1.66
N VAL A 113 4.95 -23.54 1.72
CA VAL A 113 4.52 -22.20 1.31
C VAL A 113 4.52 -22.11 -0.21
N VAL A 114 3.35 -21.86 -0.79
CA VAL A 114 3.16 -21.77 -2.26
C VAL A 114 3.04 -20.32 -2.75
N TYR A 115 2.47 -19.43 -1.93
CA TYR A 115 2.37 -18.00 -2.24
C TYR A 115 3.03 -17.19 -1.14
N THR A 116 3.80 -16.17 -1.52
CA THR A 116 4.53 -15.30 -0.59
C THR A 116 4.19 -13.83 -0.82
N GLY A 117 4.30 -13.00 0.22
CA GLY A 117 4.16 -11.54 0.12
C GLY A 117 2.90 -11.07 -0.63
N HIS A 118 3.13 -10.31 -1.71
CA HIS A 118 2.10 -9.70 -2.57
C HIS A 118 1.36 -10.70 -3.46
N GLU A 119 1.85 -11.93 -3.57
CA GLU A 119 1.16 -13.02 -4.27
C GLU A 119 0.18 -13.77 -3.37
N SER A 120 0.20 -13.51 -2.06
CA SER A 120 -0.80 -14.11 -1.17
C SER A 120 -2.20 -13.64 -1.53
N LYS A 121 -3.17 -14.57 -1.49
CA LYS A 121 -4.58 -14.30 -1.85
C LYS A 121 -5.18 -13.12 -1.07
N ILE A 122 -4.86 -12.97 0.22
CA ILE A 122 -5.31 -11.84 1.03
C ILE A 122 -4.76 -10.50 0.51
N MET A 123 -3.52 -10.47 0.02
CA MET A 123 -2.94 -9.25 -0.53
C MET A 123 -3.52 -8.93 -1.91
N LYS A 124 -3.76 -9.96 -2.74
CA LYS A 124 -4.47 -9.80 -4.03
C LYS A 124 -5.92 -9.35 -3.88
N ASN A 125 -6.58 -9.75 -2.79
CA ASN A 125 -7.94 -9.34 -2.46
C ASN A 125 -7.98 -7.94 -1.79
N SER A 126 -6.83 -7.41 -1.36
CA SER A 126 -6.75 -6.08 -0.74
C SER A 126 -6.55 -5.01 -1.81
N PRO A 127 -7.34 -3.91 -1.81
CA PRO A 127 -7.10 -2.81 -2.73
C PRO A 127 -5.79 -2.11 -2.38
N ASP A 128 -5.08 -1.64 -3.41
CA ASP A 128 -3.87 -0.85 -3.22
C ASP A 128 -4.14 0.36 -2.31
N SER A 129 -3.17 0.67 -1.45
CA SER A 129 -3.27 1.79 -0.53
C SER A 129 -3.38 3.09 -1.33
N ARG A 130 -4.57 3.70 -1.34
CA ARG A 130 -4.76 5.03 -1.91
C ARG A 130 -4.51 6.09 -0.85
N TYR A 131 -3.84 7.17 -1.25
CA TYR A 131 -3.71 8.35 -0.41
C TYR A 131 -5.10 8.94 -0.16
N LYS A 132 -5.48 9.05 1.12
CA LYS A 132 -6.77 9.61 1.53
C LYS A 132 -6.56 11.06 1.95
N THR A 133 -7.04 12.01 1.16
CA THR A 133 -7.16 13.41 1.57
C THR A 133 -8.47 13.63 2.32
N SER A 134 -8.44 14.36 3.42
CA SER A 134 -9.66 14.77 4.13
C SER A 134 -10.44 15.82 3.33
N LYS A 135 -11.78 15.80 3.46
CA LYS A 135 -12.63 16.88 2.92
C LYS A 135 -12.23 18.24 3.49
N ILE A 136 -11.78 18.27 4.75
CA ILE A 136 -11.31 19.49 5.40
C ILE A 136 -10.02 19.98 4.76
N GLU A 137 -9.08 19.10 4.43
CA GLU A 137 -7.84 19.49 3.74
C GLU A 137 -8.14 20.11 2.36
N GLN A 138 -9.10 19.54 1.62
CA GLN A 138 -9.54 20.10 0.35
C GLN A 138 -10.18 21.49 0.51
N LEU A 139 -10.99 21.69 1.56
CA LEU A 139 -11.58 22.98 1.90
C LEU A 139 -10.52 24.00 2.35
N THR A 140 -9.57 23.60 3.18
CA THR A 140 -8.46 24.46 3.62
C THR A 140 -7.63 24.91 2.44
N ASN A 141 -7.27 23.99 1.52
CA ASN A 141 -6.56 24.36 0.29
C ASN A 141 -7.36 25.36 -0.56
N ARG A 142 -8.69 25.20 -0.63
CA ARG A 142 -9.58 26.15 -1.30
C ARG A 142 -9.58 27.52 -0.61
N PHE A 143 -9.61 27.56 0.73
CA PHE A 143 -9.53 28.81 1.49
C PHE A 143 -8.19 29.51 1.33
N ILE A 144 -7.07 28.78 1.30
CA ILE A 144 -5.73 29.34 1.03
C ILE A 144 -5.71 30.08 -0.31
N VAL A 145 -6.33 29.52 -1.35
CA VAL A 145 -6.46 30.18 -2.65
C VAL A 145 -7.32 31.45 -2.55
N TYR A 146 -8.44 31.41 -1.83
CA TYR A 146 -9.29 32.59 -1.64
C TYR A 146 -8.58 33.70 -0.85
N THR A 147 -7.87 33.37 0.22
CA THR A 147 -7.11 34.35 1.01
C THR A 147 -5.98 34.97 0.21
N PHE A 148 -5.29 34.18 -0.62
CA PHE A 148 -4.25 34.68 -1.52
C PHE A 148 -4.80 35.69 -2.53
N ILE A 149 -5.94 35.38 -3.17
CA ILE A 149 -6.60 36.31 -4.09
C ILE A 149 -7.02 37.60 -3.36
N PHE A 150 -7.63 37.48 -2.19
CA PHE A 150 -8.05 38.61 -1.38
C PHE A 150 -6.87 39.51 -0.98
N GLN A 151 -5.73 38.91 -0.62
CA GLN A 151 -4.51 39.62 -0.27
C GLN A 151 -3.94 40.40 -1.46
N VAL A 152 -3.91 39.80 -2.66
CA VAL A 152 -3.48 40.50 -3.88
C VAL A 152 -4.36 41.72 -4.15
N VAL A 153 -5.68 41.60 -3.96
CA VAL A 153 -6.62 42.71 -4.15
C VAL A 153 -6.32 43.87 -3.19
N ILE A 154 -6.09 43.60 -1.90
CA ILE A 154 -5.74 44.64 -0.92
C ILE A 154 -4.41 45.31 -1.29
N CYS A 155 -3.38 44.53 -1.67
CA CYS A 155 -2.08 45.07 -2.06
C CYS A 155 -2.17 45.97 -3.30
N LEU A 156 -3.04 45.62 -4.26
CA LEU A 156 -3.31 46.46 -5.43
C LEU A 156 -3.95 47.79 -5.03
N PHE A 157 -4.99 47.77 -4.19
CA PHE A 157 -5.63 49.00 -3.70
C PHE A 157 -4.66 49.89 -2.92
N ALA A 158 -3.86 49.30 -2.03
CA ALA A 158 -2.84 50.02 -1.27
C ALA A 158 -1.77 50.66 -2.17
N SER A 159 -1.30 49.93 -3.18
CA SER A 159 -0.32 50.45 -4.14
C SER A 159 -0.88 51.58 -5.01
N ILE A 160 -2.12 51.45 -5.49
CA ILE A 160 -2.81 52.53 -6.24
C ILE A 160 -2.95 53.78 -5.37
N TYR A 161 -3.45 53.61 -4.14
CA TYR A 161 -3.63 54.73 -3.20
C TYR A 161 -2.29 55.44 -2.90
N SER A 162 -1.25 54.66 -2.59
CA SER A 162 0.09 55.19 -2.34
C SER A 162 0.65 55.95 -3.54
N THR A 163 0.44 55.45 -4.76
CA THR A 163 0.90 56.10 -6.00
C THR A 163 0.17 57.43 -6.23
N ILE A 164 -1.14 57.49 -6.00
CA ILE A 164 -1.93 58.72 -6.12
C ILE A 164 -1.53 59.73 -5.05
N TRP A 165 -1.36 59.29 -3.81
CA TRP A 165 -0.94 60.13 -2.70
C TRP A 165 0.46 60.70 -2.93
N ALA A 166 1.41 59.86 -3.34
CA ALA A 166 2.77 60.27 -3.67
C ALA A 166 2.82 61.28 -4.84
N LYS A 167 1.90 61.18 -5.81
CA LYS A 167 1.80 62.15 -6.91
C LYS A 167 1.20 63.48 -6.45
N THR A 168 0.20 63.45 -5.56
CA THR A 168 -0.57 64.64 -5.16
C THR A 168 0.18 65.48 -4.12
N TYR A 169 0.89 64.84 -3.18
CA TYR A 169 1.57 65.49 -2.06
C TYR A 169 3.08 65.63 -2.26
N ARG A 170 3.58 65.44 -3.50
CA ARG A 170 5.01 65.49 -3.83
C ARG A 170 5.63 66.84 -3.42
N ASP A 171 5.02 67.95 -3.81
CA ASP A 171 5.60 69.28 -3.61
C ASP A 171 5.62 69.74 -2.14
N SER A 172 4.69 69.25 -1.30
CA SER A 172 4.61 69.65 0.12
C SER A 172 5.44 68.75 1.05
N THR A 173 5.76 67.52 0.64
CA THR A 173 6.38 66.51 1.51
C THR A 173 7.91 66.48 1.37
N GLU A 174 8.45 66.87 0.22
CA GLU A 174 9.91 66.94 0.01
C GLU A 174 10.63 67.94 0.93
N GLN A 175 9.91 68.90 1.52
CA GLN A 175 10.48 69.85 2.50
C GLN A 175 10.64 69.29 3.91
N TYR A 176 9.93 68.22 4.30
CA TYR A 176 9.92 67.70 5.69
C TYR A 176 10.46 66.27 5.82
N LEU A 177 10.20 65.41 4.85
CA LEU A 177 10.72 64.05 4.80
C LEU A 177 11.67 64.00 3.62
N ALA A 178 12.97 64.20 3.87
CA ALA A 178 14.01 64.06 2.87
C ALA A 178 14.09 62.59 2.40
N TRP A 179 13.13 62.17 1.58
CA TRP A 179 13.03 60.84 1.00
C TRP A 179 13.96 60.71 -0.22
N SER A 180 15.16 61.28 -0.08
CA SER A 180 16.26 61.21 -1.03
C SER A 180 17.20 60.04 -0.70
N LEU A 181 16.63 58.88 -0.38
CA LEU A 181 17.41 57.64 -0.44
C LEU A 181 17.46 57.23 -1.91
N ASP A 182 18.51 57.65 -2.62
CA ASP A 182 19.02 57.11 -3.89
C ASP A 182 17.98 56.46 -4.84
N THR A 183 16.87 57.16 -5.09
CA THR A 183 15.72 56.68 -5.88
C THR A 183 15.46 57.62 -7.05
N GLY A 184 16.48 58.33 -7.55
CA GLY A 184 16.34 59.22 -8.71
C GLY A 184 15.81 58.51 -9.97
N VAL A 185 16.01 57.19 -10.09
CA VAL A 185 15.48 56.36 -11.18
C VAL A 185 14.10 55.74 -10.86
N ILE A 186 13.81 55.49 -9.58
CA ILE A 186 12.60 54.82 -9.09
C ILE A 186 11.44 55.82 -8.89
N ALA A 187 11.74 57.04 -8.45
CA ALA A 187 10.75 58.08 -8.16
C ALA A 187 10.19 58.78 -9.42
N ASN A 188 10.92 58.74 -10.53
CA ASN A 188 10.49 59.37 -11.79
C ASN A 188 9.60 58.46 -12.64
N ASN A 189 9.71 57.14 -12.47
CA ASN A 189 8.87 56.18 -13.17
C ASN A 189 7.72 55.72 -12.28
N VAL A 190 6.51 56.24 -12.56
CA VAL A 190 5.26 55.88 -11.84
C VAL A 190 5.07 54.36 -11.77
N VAL A 191 5.46 53.64 -12.83
CA VAL A 191 5.38 52.17 -12.90
C VAL A 191 6.34 51.50 -11.92
N VAL A 192 7.55 52.02 -11.75
CA VAL A 192 8.55 51.43 -10.85
C VAL A 192 8.16 51.69 -9.39
N ASN A 193 7.67 52.89 -9.07
CA ASN A 193 7.14 53.19 -7.73
C ASN A 193 5.93 52.30 -7.39
N PHE A 194 4.99 52.12 -8.34
CA PHE A 194 3.86 51.20 -8.17
C PHE A 194 4.30 49.76 -7.91
N LEU A 195 5.28 49.25 -8.66
CA LEU A 195 5.78 47.88 -8.51
C LEU A 195 6.55 47.66 -7.20
N VAL A 196 7.42 48.60 -6.81
CA VAL A 196 8.17 48.53 -5.55
C VAL A 196 7.23 48.61 -4.35
N THR A 197 6.25 49.50 -4.41
CA THR A 197 5.25 49.67 -3.35
C THR A 197 4.36 48.42 -3.27
N PHE A 198 3.88 47.89 -4.40
CA PHE A 198 3.11 46.65 -4.44
C PHE A 198 3.89 45.45 -3.86
N ALA A 199 5.16 45.27 -4.24
CA ALA A 199 6.01 44.21 -3.72
C ALA A 199 6.25 44.35 -2.21
N SER A 200 6.43 45.58 -1.73
CA SER A 200 6.58 45.87 -0.29
C SER A 200 5.32 45.54 0.50
N TRP A 201 4.14 45.93 0.01
CA TRP A 201 2.87 45.57 0.66
C TRP A 201 2.61 44.07 0.63
N LEU A 202 2.96 43.39 -0.47
CA LEU A 202 2.85 41.94 -0.58
C LEU A 202 3.74 41.25 0.47
N LEU A 203 4.98 41.69 0.63
CA LEU A 203 5.90 41.14 1.64
C LEU A 203 5.44 41.39 3.09
N ILE A 204 4.77 42.51 3.36
CA ILE A 204 4.28 42.83 4.71
C ILE A 204 3.04 42.02 5.09
N PHE A 205 2.17 41.74 4.12
CA PHE A 205 0.90 41.04 4.35
C PHE A 205 0.94 39.52 4.08
N CYS A 206 2.07 38.99 3.60
CA CYS A 206 2.29 37.56 3.36
C CYS A 206 2.87 36.88 4.60
#